data_AF-A0A398BE24-F1
#
_entry.id   AF-A0A398BE24-F1
#
_cell.length_a   1.000
_cell.length_b   1.000
_cell.length_c   1.000
_cell.angle_alpha   90.00
_cell.angle_beta   90.00
_cell.angle_gamma   90.00
#
_symmetry.space_group_name_H-M   'P 1'
#
loop_
_entity.id
_entity.type
_entity.pdbx_description
1 polymer ?
#
loop_
_entity_poly.entity_id
_entity_poly.type
_entity_poly.pdbx_seq_one_letter_code
_entity_poly.pdbx_strand_id
1 'polypeptide(L)' 'MEPKCPDCGIIGVKHIVATESEERSQGGDPWFEIAHCDKCGHVYGVFPKIVHKPSIKVPSFE' A
#
# COMPACT_ATOMS: atom_id res chain seq x y z
N MET A 1 -4.41 -6.02 -22.61
CA MET A 1 -5.71 -5.48 -22.14
C MET A 1 -5.43 -4.59 -20.96
N GLU A 2 -6.00 -3.38 -20.92
CA GLU A 2 -5.87 -2.50 -19.76
C GLU A 2 -6.96 -2.79 -18.71
N PRO A 3 -6.70 -2.56 -17.41
CA PRO A 3 -7.70 -2.77 -16.37
C PRO A 3 -8.84 -1.75 -16.51
N LYS A 4 -10.06 -2.20 -16.24
CA LYS A 4 -11.26 -1.37 -16.18
C LYS A 4 -11.71 -1.27 -14.73
N CYS A 5 -11.97 -0.07 -14.24
CA CYS A 5 -12.59 0.12 -12.94
C CYS A 5 -14.01 -0.47 -12.94
N PRO A 6 -14.36 -1.35 -12.00
CA PRO A 6 -15.69 -1.97 -11.98
C PRO A 6 -16.80 -0.96 -11.69
N ASP A 7 -16.51 0.08 -10.90
CA ASP A 7 -17.52 1.07 -10.49
C ASP A 7 -17.78 2.14 -11.55
N CYS A 8 -16.77 2.90 -11.97
CA CYS A 8 -16.97 4.01 -12.92
C CYS A 8 -16.66 3.65 -14.38
N GLY A 9 -16.13 2.46 -14.63
CA GLY A 9 -15.86 1.97 -15.98
C GLY A 9 -14.67 2.59 -16.71
N ILE A 10 -13.88 3.46 -16.07
CA ILE A 10 -12.69 4.03 -16.70
C ILE A 10 -11.66 2.92 -16.98
N ILE A 11 -10.97 3.04 -18.12
CA ILE A 11 -9.99 2.04 -18.59
C ILE A 11 -8.60 2.66 -18.55
N GLY A 12 -7.63 1.91 -18.02
CA GLY A 12 -6.23 2.28 -18.03
C GLY A 12 -5.57 2.11 -16.67
N VAL A 13 -4.36 1.51 -16.66
CA VAL A 13 -3.59 1.31 -15.42
C VAL A 13 -3.23 2.64 -14.75
N LYS A 14 -3.09 3.72 -15.54
CA LYS A 14 -2.86 5.08 -15.05
C LYS A 14 -3.95 5.63 -14.11
N HIS A 15 -5.12 5.00 -14.10
CA HIS A 15 -6.24 5.36 -13.22
C HIS A 15 -6.26 4.54 -11.93
N ILE A 16 -5.34 3.60 -11.75
CA ILE A 16 -5.14 2.86 -10.50
C ILE A 16 -3.91 3.46 -9.81
N VAL A 17 -4.14 4.19 -8.74
CA VAL A 17 -3.08 4.90 -7.99
C VAL A 17 -2.96 4.33 -6.58
N ALA A 18 -1.77 4.44 -5.99
CA ALA A 18 -1.51 4.06 -4.62
C ALA A 18 -1.34 5.31 -3.75
N THR A 19 -2.09 5.40 -2.65
CA THR A 19 -1.96 6.47 -1.66
C THR A 19 -1.37 5.91 -0.38
N GLU A 20 -0.28 6.51 0.11
CA GLU A 20 0.39 6.11 1.35
C GLU A 20 -0.46 6.47 2.59
N SER A 21 -0.36 5.67 3.65
CA SER A 21 -0.96 5.99 4.94
C SER A 21 -0.34 7.26 5.55
N GLU A 22 -1.13 8.00 6.31
CA GLU A 22 -0.63 9.14 7.11
C GLU A 22 0.25 8.65 8.26
N GLU A 23 -0.09 7.49 8.82
CA GLU A 23 0.69 6.82 9.85
C GLU A 23 2.02 6.32 9.31
N ARG A 24 3.07 6.59 10.07
CA ARG A 24 4.44 6.21 9.74
C ARG A 24 5.05 5.36 10.83
N SER A 25 5.94 4.46 10.45
CA SER A 25 6.79 3.71 11.36
C SER A 25 7.72 4.69 12.09
N GLN A 26 8.39 4.21 13.14
CA GLN A 26 9.46 5.00 13.79
C GLN A 26 10.57 5.39 12.80
N GLY A 27 10.78 4.62 11.72
CA GLY A 27 11.72 4.90 10.64
C GLY A 27 11.22 5.89 9.59
N GLY A 28 9.95 6.34 9.68
CA GLY A 28 9.34 7.28 8.75
C GLY A 28 8.63 6.65 7.55
N ASP A 29 8.70 5.33 7.39
CA ASP A 29 7.99 4.60 6.33
C ASP A 29 6.48 4.58 6.59
N PRO A 30 5.62 4.83 5.59
CA PRO A 30 4.19 4.64 5.77
C PRO A 30 3.86 3.18 6.07
N TRP A 31 2.87 2.94 6.92
CA TRP A 31 2.48 1.60 7.33
C TRP A 31 1.89 0.77 6.18
N PHE A 32 1.13 1.41 5.29
CA PHE A 32 0.50 0.76 4.16
C PHE A 32 0.26 1.73 3.01
N GLU A 33 -0.14 1.19 1.87
CA GLU A 33 -0.65 1.94 0.73
C GLU A 33 -2.02 1.41 0.31
N ILE A 34 -2.90 2.30 -0.15
CA ILE A 34 -4.23 1.97 -0.65
C ILE A 34 -4.20 2.08 -2.17
N ALA A 35 -4.42 0.99 -2.88
CA ALA A 35 -4.62 1.05 -4.33
C ALA A 35 -6.08 1.37 -4.62
N HIS A 36 -6.34 2.45 -5.34
CA HIS A 36 -7.70 2.89 -5.66
C HIS A 36 -7.80 3.55 -7.03
N CYS A 37 -9.03 3.68 -7.53
CA CYS A 37 -9.32 4.45 -8.72
C CYS A 37 -9.16 5.96 -8.46
N ASP A 38 -8.43 6.68 -9.32
CA ASP A 38 -8.24 8.14 -9.21
C ASP A 38 -9.50 8.95 -9.58
N LYS A 39 -10.52 8.31 -10.20
CA LYS A 39 -11.76 8.98 -10.63
C LYS A 39 -12.90 8.84 -9.65
N CYS A 40 -13.13 7.63 -9.15
CA CYS A 40 -14.28 7.34 -8.30
C CYS A 40 -13.92 6.84 -6.91
N GLY A 41 -12.64 6.61 -6.62
CA GLY A 41 -12.19 6.14 -5.31
C GLY A 41 -12.44 4.66 -5.03
N HIS A 42 -12.86 3.86 -6.02
CA HIS A 42 -13.00 2.40 -5.86
C HIS A 42 -11.69 1.80 -5.35
N VAL A 43 -11.72 1.16 -4.18
CA VAL A 43 -10.53 0.57 -3.54
C VAL A 43 -10.34 -0.86 -4.03
N TYR A 44 -9.18 -1.13 -4.61
CA TYR A 44 -8.78 -2.47 -5.03
C TYR A 44 -8.12 -3.27 -3.91
N GLY A 45 -7.48 -2.58 -2.96
CA GLY A 45 -6.86 -3.23 -1.82
C GLY A 45 -6.03 -2.28 -0.96
N VAL A 46 -5.70 -2.76 0.24
CA VAL A 46 -4.76 -2.13 1.17
C VAL A 46 -3.56 -3.04 1.29
N PHE A 47 -2.38 -2.51 0.99
CA PHE A 47 -1.13 -3.26 0.92
C PHE A 47 -0.22 -2.78 2.06
N PRO A 48 -0.06 -3.57 3.13
CA PRO A 48 0.87 -3.22 4.19
C PRO A 48 2.29 -3.21 3.61
N LYS A 49 3.02 -2.12 3.84
CA LYS A 49 4.47 -2.11 3.58
C LYS A 49 5.08 -2.94 4.70
N ILE A 50 5.34 -4.21 4.41
CA ILE A 50 5.83 -5.19 5.39
C ILE A 50 7.06 -4.59 6.08
N VAL A 51 6.92 -4.19 7.34
CA VAL A 51 8.06 -3.85 8.19
C VAL A 51 8.67 -5.19 8.58
N HIS A 52 9.55 -5.74 7.73
CA HIS A 52 10.36 -6.88 8.12
C HIS A 52 11.14 -6.47 9.37
N LYS A 53 10.77 -7.03 10.53
CA LYS A 53 11.51 -6.81 11.77
C LYS A 53 12.99 -7.11 11.50
N PRO A 54 13.94 -6.25 11.91
CA PRO A 54 15.34 -6.58 11.81
C PRO A 54 15.58 -7.91 12.54
N SER A 55 16.38 -8.79 11.92
CA SER A 55 16.82 -10.06 12.49
C SER A 55 17.80 -9.82 13.64
N ILE A 56 17.33 -9.17 14.72
CA ILE A 56 18.14 -9.01 15.92
C ILE A 56 18.26 -10.39 16.56
N LYS A 57 19.37 -11.07 16.28
CA LYS A 57 19.87 -12.12 17.17
C LYS A 57 20.35 -11.41 18.43
N VAL A 58 19.48 -11.27 19.43
CA VAL A 58 19.90 -10.85 20.76
C VAL A 58 20.89 -11.91 21.25
N PRO A 59 22.17 -11.59 21.51
CA PRO A 59 23.04 -12.55 22.17
C PRO A 59 22.48 -12.77 23.56
N SER A 60 22.15 -14.02 23.87
CA SER A 60 21.86 -14.44 25.24
C SER A 60 23.11 -14.17 26.08
N PHE A 61 23.01 -13.26 27.04
CA PHE A 61 23.95 -13.24 28.15
C PHE A 61 23.40 -14.16 29.24
N GLU A 62 24.26 -15.09 29.65
CA GLU A 62 24.06 -16.12 30.69
C GLU A 62 23.78 -15.52 32.07
#